data_AF-A0A8X6UVA3-F1
#
_entry.id   AF-A0A8X6UVA3-F1
#
_cell.length_a   1.000
_cell.length_b   1.000
_cell.length_c   1.000
_cell.angle_alpha   90.00
_cell.angle_beta   90.00
_cell.angle_gamma   90.00
#
_symmetry.space_group_name_H-M   'P 1'
#
loop_
_entity.id
_entity.type
_entity.pdbx_description
1 polymer ?
#
loop_
_entity_poly.entity_id
_entity_poly.type
_entity_poly.pdbx_seq_one_letter_code
_entity_poly.pdbx_strand_id
1 'polypeptide(L)'
;MSCLDKNETVDKLGAQPMLDLLSKISGWNISGDFNISQWDFQRTLEVLHNQYSRGGLFSWGVGEDERNSSRNILQLDQGGLGLPTRDYYLNKSKDDEVREQESWSNEIYQLQR
;
A
#
# COMPACT_ATOMS: atom_id res chain seq x y z
N MET A 1 -20.84 -13.98 0.56
CA MET A 1 -19.83 -13.74 -0.49
C MET A 1 -19.86 -12.26 -0.84
N SER A 2 -19.00 -11.46 -0.21
CA SER A 2 -18.97 -9.99 -0.41
C SER A 2 -18.22 -9.55 -1.68
N CYS A 3 -17.42 -10.45 -2.29
CA CYS A 3 -16.60 -10.15 -3.47
C CYS A 3 -17.36 -10.27 -4.80
N LEU A 4 -18.30 -11.21 -4.92
CA LEU A 4 -19.13 -11.40 -6.11
C LEU A 4 -20.39 -10.49 -6.11
N ASP A 5 -20.37 -9.46 -5.27
CA ASP A 5 -21.49 -8.63 -4.84
C ASP A 5 -22.59 -8.40 -5.90
N LYS A 6 -23.64 -9.21 -5.83
CA LYS A 6 -24.77 -9.15 -6.76
C LYS A 6 -25.61 -7.88 -6.63
N ASN A 7 -25.46 -7.14 -5.53
CA ASN A 7 -26.25 -5.96 -5.21
C ASN A 7 -25.55 -4.65 -5.60
N GLU A 8 -24.39 -4.74 -6.25
CA GLU A 8 -23.59 -3.58 -6.73
C GLU A 8 -23.27 -2.58 -5.60
N THR A 9 -23.12 -3.08 -4.38
CA THR A 9 -22.77 -2.31 -3.18
C THR A 9 -21.38 -1.71 -3.32
N VAL A 10 -20.42 -2.47 -3.85
CA VAL A 10 -19.04 -1.99 -4.10
C VAL A 10 -19.06 -0.80 -5.06
N ASP A 11 -19.81 -0.90 -6.15
CA ASP A 11 -19.92 0.17 -7.15
C ASP A 11 -20.61 1.41 -6.58
N LYS A 12 -21.64 1.22 -5.73
CA LYS A 12 -22.33 2.32 -5.04
C LYS A 12 -21.45 3.05 -4.04
N LEU A 13 -20.57 2.33 -3.33
CA LEU A 13 -19.63 2.93 -2.38
C LEU A 13 -18.46 3.63 -3.08
N GLY A 14 -18.09 3.17 -4.28
CA GLY A 14 -17.02 3.75 -5.07
C GLY A 14 -15.71 3.85 -4.27
N ALA A 15 -15.06 5.02 -4.33
CA ALA A 15 -13.79 5.27 -3.63
C ALA A 15 -13.96 5.58 -2.13
N GLN A 16 -15.17 5.73 -1.61
CA GLN A 16 -15.41 6.22 -0.25
C GLN A 16 -14.67 5.42 0.84
N PRO A 17 -14.65 4.07 0.83
CA PRO A 17 -13.93 3.31 1.85
C PRO A 17 -12.42 3.58 1.85
N MET A 18 -11.85 3.91 0.69
CA MET A 18 -10.43 4.28 0.56
C MET A 18 -10.20 5.70 1.07
N LEU A 19 -11.08 6.65 0.75
CA LEU A 19 -10.98 8.03 1.25
C LEU A 19 -11.10 8.08 2.78
N ASP A 20 -12.00 7.29 3.36
CA ASP A 20 -12.16 7.15 4.81
C ASP A 20 -10.86 6.61 5.45
N LEU A 21 -10.22 5.62 4.82
CA LEU A 21 -8.92 5.11 5.26
C LEU A 21 -7.82 6.16 5.20
N LEU A 22 -7.73 6.92 4.09
CA LEU A 22 -6.75 7.98 3.94
C LEU A 22 -6.91 9.04 5.03
N SER A 23 -8.15 9.44 5.35
CA SER A 23 -8.41 10.38 6.44
C SER A 23 -7.96 9.82 7.80
N LYS A 24 -8.12 8.51 8.03
CA LYS A 24 -7.72 7.84 9.29
C LYS A 24 -6.22 7.82 9.51
N ILE A 25 -5.41 7.81 8.45
CA ILE A 25 -3.94 7.82 8.52
C ILE A 25 -3.33 9.23 8.34
N SER A 26 -4.14 10.27 8.60
CA SER A 26 -3.74 11.69 8.48
C SER A 26 -3.42 12.13 7.05
N GLY A 27 -4.07 11.51 6.07
CA GLY A 27 -4.00 11.89 4.67
C GLY A 27 -2.78 11.35 3.94
N TRP A 28 -2.70 11.71 2.66
CA TRP A 28 -1.58 11.43 1.78
C TRP A 28 -1.11 12.76 1.20
N ASN A 29 0.20 12.99 1.09
CA ASN A 29 0.78 14.25 0.59
C ASN A 29 0.09 14.81 -0.67
N ILE A 30 -0.37 13.93 -1.54
CA ILE A 30 -1.03 14.32 -2.78
C ILE A 30 -2.54 14.64 -2.61
N SER A 31 -3.20 14.24 -1.53
CA SER A 31 -4.63 14.52 -1.31
C SER A 31 -4.97 16.00 -1.01
N GLY A 32 -3.98 16.89 -0.98
CA GLY A 32 -4.16 18.36 -0.88
C GLY A 32 -4.48 18.88 0.53
N ASP A 33 -5.02 18.04 1.40
CA ASP A 33 -5.33 18.30 2.82
C ASP A 33 -4.24 17.83 3.80
N PHE A 34 -3.16 17.24 3.28
CA PHE A 34 -2.07 16.71 4.07
C PHE A 34 -1.28 17.78 4.82
N ASN A 35 -1.14 17.60 6.14
CA ASN A 35 -0.35 18.45 7.00
C ASN A 35 0.83 17.69 7.61
N ILE A 36 2.05 17.97 7.12
CA ILE A 36 3.26 17.30 7.59
C ILE A 36 3.57 17.54 9.07
N SER A 37 3.12 18.67 9.65
CA SER A 37 3.35 18.95 11.08
C SER A 37 2.45 18.13 12.00
N GLN A 38 1.33 17.61 11.48
CA GLN A 38 0.39 16.76 12.20
C GLN A 38 0.58 15.28 11.85
N TRP A 39 1.37 14.97 10.83
CA TRP A 39 1.57 13.61 10.36
C TRP A 39 2.59 12.87 11.22
N ASP A 40 2.18 11.71 11.72
CA ASP A 40 3.04 10.79 12.46
C ASP A 40 3.36 9.57 11.57
N PHE A 41 4.61 9.54 11.12
CA PHE A 41 5.13 8.47 10.28
C PHE A 41 5.08 7.10 10.97
N GLN A 42 5.46 7.01 12.25
CA GLN A 42 5.47 5.75 12.98
C GLN A 42 4.05 5.22 13.13
N ARG A 43 3.11 6.08 13.55
CA ARG A 43 1.70 5.70 13.69
C ARG A 43 1.10 5.24 12.37
N THR A 44 1.40 5.93 11.28
CA THR A 44 0.94 5.57 9.94
C THR A 44 1.46 4.19 9.54
N LEU A 45 2.76 3.95 9.73
CA LEU A 45 3.39 2.68 9.39
C LEU A 45 2.82 1.52 10.23
N GLU A 46 2.64 1.73 11.54
CA GLU A 46 2.03 0.75 12.45
C GLU A 46 0.60 0.37 12.02
N VAL A 47 -0.23 1.36 11.67
CA VAL A 47 -1.61 1.11 11.24
C VAL A 47 -1.62 0.30 9.93
N LEU A 48 -0.81 0.69 8.96
CA LEU A 48 -0.72 -0.01 7.67
C LEU A 48 -0.23 -1.45 7.82
N HIS A 49 0.85 -1.64 8.58
CA HIS A 49 1.44 -2.96 8.82
C HIS A 49 0.49 -3.86 9.63
N ASN A 50 -0.04 -3.37 10.76
CA ASN A 50 -0.67 -4.22 11.77
C ASN A 50 -2.19 -4.36 11.61
N GLN A 51 -2.87 -3.33 11.08
CA GLN A 51 -4.34 -3.37 10.90
C GLN A 51 -4.75 -3.76 9.48
N TYR A 52 -3.97 -3.35 8.48
CA TYR A 52 -4.30 -3.57 7.07
C TYR A 52 -3.41 -4.60 6.38
N SER A 53 -2.43 -5.17 7.09
CA SER A 53 -1.47 -6.15 6.54
C SER A 53 -0.83 -5.68 5.23
N ARG A 54 -0.62 -4.37 5.10
CA ARG A 54 0.03 -3.77 3.93
C ARG A 54 1.49 -3.52 4.27
N GLY A 55 2.38 -4.16 3.52
CA GLY A 55 3.82 -3.87 3.57
C GLY A 55 4.12 -2.51 2.94
N GLY A 56 5.03 -1.77 3.56
CA GLY A 56 5.60 -0.54 3.01
C GLY A 56 7.10 -0.71 2.78
N LEU A 57 7.90 0.00 3.57
CA LEU A 57 9.37 -0.04 3.51
C LEU A 57 9.96 -1.43 3.75
N PHE A 58 9.32 -2.18 4.63
CA PHE A 58 9.66 -3.56 4.96
C PHE A 58 8.37 -4.33 5.17
N SER A 59 8.46 -5.65 5.02
CA SER A 59 7.40 -6.56 5.43
C SER A 59 7.81 -7.28 6.70
N TRP A 60 6.83 -7.67 7.51
CA TRP A 60 7.08 -8.49 8.67
C TRP A 60 5.96 -9.50 8.85
N GLY A 61 6.29 -10.63 9.47
CA GLY A 61 5.32 -11.67 9.75
C GLY A 61 5.84 -12.64 10.80
N VAL A 62 4.97 -13.55 11.21
CA VAL A 62 5.35 -14.69 12.04
C VAL A 62 5.48 -15.90 11.13
N GLY A 63 6.66 -16.52 11.15
CA GLY A 63 6.95 -17.72 10.39
C GLY A 63 7.76 -18.71 11.21
N GLU A 64 7.95 -19.91 10.67
CA GLU A 64 8.75 -20.96 11.30
C GLU A 64 10.23 -20.55 11.39
N ASP A 65 10.91 -20.95 12.47
CA ASP A 65 12.35 -20.78 12.58
C ASP A 65 13.07 -21.78 11.67
N GLU A 66 13.87 -21.27 10.71
CA GLU A 66 14.65 -22.10 9.79
C GLU A 66 15.63 -23.04 10.49
N ARG A 67 16.06 -22.70 11.71
CA ARG A 67 16.97 -23.52 12.53
C ARG A 67 16.22 -24.51 13.40
N ASN A 68 14.95 -24.25 13.70
CA ASN A 68 14.10 -25.11 14.52
C ASN A 68 12.62 -24.91 14.22
N SER A 69 12.10 -25.68 13.26
CA SER A 69 10.71 -25.59 12.80
C SER A 69 9.65 -25.91 13.87
N SER A 70 10.04 -26.34 15.08
CA SER A 70 9.11 -26.48 16.21
C SER A 70 8.78 -25.14 16.90
N ARG A 71 9.39 -24.03 16.46
CA ARG A 71 9.18 -22.68 17.00
C ARG A 71 8.89 -21.70 15.88
N ASN A 72 8.22 -20.61 16.23
CA ASN A 72 8.00 -19.47 15.34
C ASN A 72 8.88 -18.30 15.76
N ILE A 73 9.30 -17.50 14.78
CA ILE A 73 10.05 -16.26 14.97
C ILE A 73 9.39 -15.12 14.21
N LEU A 74 9.72 -13.90 14.61
CA LEU A 74 9.45 -12.73 13.78
C LEU A 74 10.41 -12.73 12.61
N GLN A 75 9.84 -12.72 11.41
CA GLN A 75 10.57 -12.60 10.16
C GLN A 75 10.39 -11.18 9.64
N LEU A 76 11.51 -10.58 9.22
CA LEU A 76 11.58 -9.25 8.63
C LEU A 76 12.21 -9.41 7.25
N ASP A 77 11.55 -8.89 6.22
CA ASP A 77 12.04 -8.93 4.86
C ASP A 77 11.91 -7.56 4.20
N GLN A 78 12.62 -7.37 3.09
CA GLN A 78 12.48 -6.19 2.26
C GLN A 78 11.01 -5.96 1.86
N GLY A 79 10.64 -4.70 1.72
CA GLY A 79 9.33 -4.34 1.20
C GLY A 79 9.16 -4.76 -0.26
N GLY A 80 7.91 -4.69 -0.73
CA GLY A 80 7.64 -4.80 -2.16
C GLY A 80 8.09 -3.56 -2.91
N LEU A 81 8.48 -3.75 -4.17
CA LEU A 81 8.57 -2.64 -5.12
C LEU A 81 7.19 -2.42 -5.75
N GLY A 82 6.94 -1.19 -6.21
CA GLY A 82 5.71 -0.88 -6.95
C GLY A 82 5.63 -1.63 -8.29
N LEU A 83 6.79 -1.94 -8.89
CA LEU A 83 6.93 -2.74 -10.11
C LEU A 83 7.41 -4.16 -9.77
N PRO A 84 7.13 -5.16 -10.64
CA PRO A 84 7.36 -6.57 -10.33
C PRO A 84 8.80 -6.94 -9.93
N THR A 85 9.79 -6.25 -10.50
CA THR A 85 11.21 -6.52 -10.22
C THR A 85 12.05 -5.27 -10.15
N ARG A 86 13.23 -5.38 -9.52
CA ARG A 86 14.23 -4.31 -9.42
C ARG A 86 14.69 -3.81 -10.79
N ASP A 87 14.75 -4.69 -11.80
CA ASP A 87 15.27 -4.35 -13.13
C ASP A 87 14.51 -3.22 -13.80
N TYR A 88 13.23 -3.05 -13.46
CA TYR A 88 12.41 -1.93 -13.95
C TYR A 88 12.95 -0.56 -13.58
N TYR A 89 13.59 -0.45 -12.41
CA TYR A 89 14.13 0.81 -11.92
C TYR A 89 15.57 1.06 -12.36
N LEU A 90 16.25 0.03 -12.87
CA LEU A 90 17.66 0.10 -13.24
C LEU A 90 17.89 0.08 -14.75
N ASN A 91 16.99 -0.54 -15.50
CA ASN A 91 17.13 -0.72 -16.94
C ASN A 91 16.30 0.31 -17.71
N LYS A 92 16.98 1.26 -18.36
CA LYS A 92 16.37 2.31 -19.20
C LYS A 92 15.57 1.79 -20.39
N SER A 93 15.71 0.53 -20.78
CA SER A 93 14.87 -0.06 -21.84
C SER A 93 13.46 -0.43 -21.37
N LYS A 94 13.20 -0.42 -20.06
CA LYS A 94 11.90 -0.70 -19.44
C LYS A 94 11.14 0.56 -19.03
N ASP A 95 11.57 1.72 -19.53
CA ASP A 95 11.05 3.04 -19.16
C ASP A 95 9.56 3.19 -19.48
N ASP A 96 9.07 2.51 -20.52
CA ASP A 96 7.66 2.56 -20.90
C ASP A 96 6.73 1.98 -19.81
N GLU A 97 7.13 0.89 -19.15
CA GLU A 97 6.34 0.28 -18.06
C GLU A 97 6.37 1.14 -16.79
N VAL A 98 7.49 1.81 -16.52
CA VAL A 98 7.60 2.79 -15.43
C VAL A 98 6.66 3.98 -15.69
N ARG A 99 6.69 4.52 -16.92
CA ARG A 99 5.85 5.64 -17.34
C ARG A 99 4.36 5.31 -17.31
N GLU A 100 4.00 4.07 -17.65
CA GLU A 100 2.62 3.60 -17.53
C GLU A 100 2.17 3.63 -16.06
N GLN A 101 2.97 3.09 -15.14
CA GLN A 101 2.64 3.13 -13.71
C GLN A 101 2.55 4.56 -13.15
N GLU A 102 3.39 5.47 -13.62
CA GLU A 102 3.27 6.89 -13.29
C GLU A 102 1.95 7.48 -13.82
N SER A 103 1.53 7.10 -15.03
CA SER A 103 0.24 7.52 -15.60
C SER A 103 -0.94 7.06 -14.74
N TRP A 104 -0.96 5.79 -14.34
CA TRP A 104 -1.99 5.26 -13.43
C TRP A 104 -2.01 5.98 -12.08
N SER A 105 -0.84 6.29 -11.53
CA SER A 105 -0.73 7.01 -10.26
C SER A 105 -1.33 8.42 -10.38
N ASN A 106 -1.12 9.10 -11.51
CA ASN A 106 -1.70 10.41 -11.78
C ASN A 106 -3.21 10.35 -11.99
N GLU A 107 -3.74 9.29 -12.59
CA GLU A 107 -5.18 9.11 -12.75
C GLU A 107 -5.87 8.92 -11.40
N ILE A 108 -5.30 8.07 -10.52
CA ILE A 108 -5.78 7.88 -9.15
C ILE A 108 -5.81 9.21 -8.39
N TYR A 109 -4.78 10.04 -8.57
CA TYR A 109 -4.75 11.38 -7.99
C TYR A 109 -5.92 12.25 -8.47
N GLN A 110 -6.28 12.22 -9.75
CA GLN A 110 -7.41 13.00 -10.26
C GLN A 110 -8.75 12.54 -9.67
N LEU A 111 -8.89 11.25 -9.37
CA LEU A 111 -10.12 10.70 -8.76
C LEU A 111 -10.32 11.14 -7.30
N GLN A 112 -9.28 11.68 -6.66
CA GLN A 112 -9.36 12.21 -5.29
C GLN A 112 -9.74 13.70 -5.24
N ARG A 113 -9.90 14.36 -6.40
CA ARG A 113 -10.22 15.78 -6.52
C ARG A 113 -11.69 16.08 -6.73
#